data_AF-A0AAW1WSW2-F1
#
_entry.id   AF-A0AAW1WSW2-F1
#
_cell.length_a   1.000
_cell.length_b   1.000
_cell.length_c   1.000
_cell.angle_alpha   90.00
_cell.angle_beta   90.00
_cell.angle_gamma   90.00
#
_symmetry.space_group_name_H-M   'P 1'
#
loop_
_entity.id
_entity.type
_entity.pdbx_description
1 polymer ?
#
loop_
_entity_poly.entity_id
_entity_poly.type
_entity_poly.pdbx_seq_one_letter_code
_entity_poly.pdbx_strand_id
1 'polypeptide(L)'
;MAMTHLSSLFYMSCFPKNATLSSPIQVSQQRVFSFNTIQCCRLHDYTRVSDPKIRLTEKGMADAEECGKRIREMIEKDKAQNWKVYFYVSPYRRTVDTLKGIGKAFERSRIAVMREESRLREQDFGNFQDREKMRLEKSMRMLYGRFFFRFPNGESAADVYQETLKSDIDVGRFQPPGERNSNINLVIVSHGLTLRVFLIRWYKWTVEQFEGINNFGNASMVVMERGYGGRYSLSIHHTEEELREFGFSNEMIIDREWQKYARPGELNYDCPTLNSFFTHFGEDAGKAVELAS
;
A
#
# COMPACT_ATOMS: atom_id res chain seq x y z
N MET A 1 0.91 39.13 2.88
CA MET A 1 1.53 38.33 1.80
C MET A 1 3.01 38.13 2.16
N ALA A 2 3.30 37.13 3.00
CA ALA A 2 4.64 36.58 3.33
C ALA A 2 4.50 35.68 4.58
N MET A 3 3.96 34.47 4.43
CA MET A 3 3.98 33.47 5.53
C MET A 3 3.92 32.01 5.05
N THR A 4 4.38 31.73 3.82
CA THR A 4 4.32 30.39 3.21
C THR A 4 5.67 29.83 2.77
N HIS A 5 6.80 30.51 3.02
CA HIS A 5 8.11 30.07 2.52
C HIS A 5 9.10 29.52 3.57
N LEU A 6 8.75 29.52 4.86
CA LEU A 6 9.68 29.10 5.93
C LEU A 6 9.58 27.62 6.35
N SER A 7 8.52 26.90 6.00
CA SER A 7 8.36 25.49 6.39
C SER A 7 9.23 24.53 5.57
N SER A 8 9.63 24.88 4.35
CA SER A 8 10.42 24.01 3.47
C SER A 8 11.92 23.96 3.84
N LEU A 9 12.47 25.05 4.38
CA LEU A 9 13.90 25.15 4.69
C LEU A 9 14.32 24.44 5.99
N PHE A 10 13.40 24.26 6.94
CA PHE A 10 13.70 23.58 8.20
C PHE A 10 13.85 22.06 8.03
N TYR A 11 13.03 21.45 7.16
CA TYR A 11 13.04 19.99 6.95
C TYR A 11 14.27 19.46 6.22
N MET A 12 14.96 20.28 5.42
CA MET A 12 16.23 19.90 4.78
C MET A 12 17.39 19.75 5.79
N SER A 13 17.24 20.23 7.02
CA SER A 13 18.33 20.21 8.02
C SER A 13 18.47 18.88 8.79
N CYS A 14 17.46 17.99 8.74
CA CYS A 14 17.45 16.70 9.43
C CYS A 14 18.08 15.54 8.63
N PHE A 15 18.51 15.78 7.39
CA PHE A 15 19.16 14.75 6.59
C PHE A 15 20.69 14.77 6.82
N PRO A 16 21.33 13.61 7.03
CA PRO A 16 22.77 13.55 7.27
C PRO A 16 23.54 14.17 6.10
N LYS A 17 24.29 15.24 6.38
CA LYS A 17 25.05 16.04 5.40
C LYS A 17 26.25 15.32 4.76
N ASN A 18 26.53 14.07 5.14
CA ASN A 18 27.68 13.30 4.67
C ASN A 18 27.27 11.88 4.27
N ALA A 19 26.59 11.73 3.14
CA ALA A 19 26.58 10.49 2.39
C ALA A 19 27.59 10.61 1.25
N THR A 20 28.83 10.17 1.48
CA THR A 20 29.80 9.96 0.41
C THR A 20 29.26 8.88 -0.52
N LEU A 21 28.76 9.29 -1.70
CA LEU A 21 28.36 8.39 -2.78
C LEU A 21 29.60 7.64 -3.30
N SER A 22 29.86 6.46 -2.74
CA SER A 22 30.77 5.50 -3.32
C SER A 22 29.98 4.60 -4.26
N SER A 23 30.22 4.77 -5.57
CA SER A 23 29.64 4.03 -6.71
C SER A 23 28.12 4.09 -6.87
N PRO A 24 27.56 4.06 -8.11
CA PRO A 24 26.13 3.89 -8.30
C PRO A 24 25.77 2.49 -7.79
N ILE A 25 25.25 2.41 -6.58
CA ILE A 25 24.59 1.20 -6.08
C ILE A 25 23.47 0.95 -7.08
N GLN A 26 23.61 -0.11 -7.87
CA GLN A 26 22.54 -0.61 -8.72
C GLN A 26 21.48 -1.18 -7.77
N VAL A 27 20.65 -0.30 -7.21
CA VAL A 27 19.55 -0.68 -6.33
C VAL A 27 18.68 -1.62 -7.14
N SER A 28 18.46 -2.85 -6.65
CA SER A 28 17.51 -3.76 -7.28
C SER A 28 16.16 -3.04 -7.32
N GLN A 29 15.65 -2.71 -8.50
CA GLN A 29 14.37 -2.02 -8.69
C GLN A 29 13.21 -3.01 -8.55
N GLN A 30 13.19 -3.73 -7.43
CA GLN A 30 12.07 -4.57 -7.10
C GLN A 30 10.89 -3.66 -6.73
N ARG A 31 9.85 -3.70 -7.56
CA ARG A 31 8.58 -3.02 -7.31
C ARG A 31 7.56 -4.00 -6.78
N VAL A 32 6.76 -3.52 -5.83
CA VAL A 32 5.53 -4.17 -5.40
C VAL A 32 4.37 -3.28 -5.79
N PHE A 33 3.67 -3.71 -6.82
CA PHE A 33 2.45 -3.11 -7.30
C PHE A 33 1.27 -3.70 -6.55
N SER A 34 0.43 -2.85 -5.98
CA SER A 34 -0.79 -3.31 -5.29
C SER A 34 -2.01 -2.58 -5.85
N PHE A 35 -3.09 -3.33 -6.06
CA PHE A 35 -4.28 -2.85 -6.75
C PHE A 35 -5.54 -3.13 -5.95
N ASN A 36 -6.48 -2.20 -6.06
CA ASN A 36 -7.87 -2.43 -5.69
C ASN A 36 -8.68 -2.84 -6.93
N THR A 37 -9.54 -3.83 -6.79
CA THR A 37 -10.49 -4.23 -7.83
C THR A 37 -11.38 -3.09 -8.30
N ILE A 38 -11.72 -3.18 -9.57
CA ILE A 38 -12.62 -2.27 -10.24
C ILE A 38 -14.05 -2.58 -9.81
N GLN A 39 -14.78 -1.51 -9.49
CA GLN A 39 -16.21 -1.48 -9.18
C GLN A 39 -16.99 -2.55 -9.94
N CYS A 40 -17.16 -3.65 -9.22
CA CYS A 40 -17.98 -4.75 -9.62
C CYS A 40 -19.42 -4.37 -9.36
N CYS A 41 -20.20 -4.39 -10.44
CA CYS A 41 -21.65 -4.38 -10.47
C CYS A 41 -22.35 -3.02 -10.37
N ARG A 42 -23.42 -2.92 -11.16
CA ARG A 42 -24.60 -2.15 -10.79
C ARG A 42 -25.08 -2.69 -9.45
N LEU A 43 -25.57 -1.83 -8.55
CA LEU A 43 -26.03 -2.16 -7.18
C LEU A 43 -26.96 -3.41 -7.06
N HIS A 44 -27.50 -3.94 -8.17
CA HIS A 44 -28.42 -5.08 -8.24
C HIS A 44 -27.83 -6.49 -8.08
N ASP A 45 -26.52 -6.69 -8.26
CA ASP A 45 -25.98 -8.06 -8.22
C ASP A 45 -25.64 -8.54 -6.81
N TYR A 46 -25.34 -7.63 -5.87
CA TYR A 46 -25.04 -7.97 -4.46
C TYR A 46 -26.22 -8.60 -3.71
N THR A 47 -27.45 -8.47 -4.24
CA THR A 47 -28.64 -9.11 -3.66
C THR A 47 -28.90 -10.52 -4.16
N ARG A 48 -28.23 -10.96 -5.23
CA ARG A 48 -28.51 -12.25 -5.90
C ARG A 48 -27.28 -13.15 -6.05
N VAL A 49 -26.09 -12.58 -5.99
CA VAL A 49 -24.81 -13.28 -6.15
C VAL A 49 -23.98 -13.08 -4.88
N SER A 50 -23.43 -14.16 -4.33
CA SER A 50 -22.52 -14.10 -3.18
C SER A 50 -21.26 -13.28 -3.53
N ASP A 51 -20.78 -12.45 -2.62
CA ASP A 51 -19.67 -11.51 -2.87
C ASP A 51 -18.44 -12.13 -3.57
N PRO A 52 -17.93 -13.32 -3.16
CA PRO A 52 -16.76 -13.92 -3.81
C PRO A 52 -16.98 -14.34 -5.28
N LYS A 53 -18.24 -14.53 -5.68
CA LYS A 53 -18.63 -14.98 -7.03
C LYS A 53 -18.89 -13.82 -7.99
N ILE A 54 -18.94 -12.60 -7.49
CA ILE A 54 -19.20 -11.41 -8.30
C ILE A 54 -18.07 -11.23 -9.34
N ARG A 55 -18.48 -10.97 -10.59
CA ARG A 55 -17.60 -10.85 -11.77
C ARG A 55 -17.39 -9.39 -12.14
N LEU A 56 -16.28 -9.12 -12.84
CA LEU A 56 -16.05 -7.80 -13.42
C LEU A 56 -17.09 -7.44 -14.47
N THR A 57 -17.36 -6.14 -14.60
CA THR A 57 -18.10 -5.58 -15.73
C THR A 57 -17.19 -5.49 -16.96
N GLU A 58 -17.76 -5.29 -18.15
CA GLU A 58 -16.98 -5.07 -19.38
C GLU A 58 -16.05 -3.86 -19.27
N LYS A 59 -16.55 -2.75 -18.70
CA LYS A 59 -15.73 -1.57 -18.37
C LYS A 59 -14.57 -1.97 -17.46
N GLY A 60 -14.84 -2.75 -16.40
CA GLY A 60 -13.79 -3.21 -15.50
C GLY A 60 -12.79 -4.17 -16.14
N MET A 61 -13.17 -4.90 -17.18
CA MET A 61 -12.19 -5.66 -17.96
C MET A 61 -11.27 -4.71 -18.75
N ALA A 62 -11.83 -3.72 -19.44
CA ALA A 62 -11.05 -2.73 -20.20
C ALA A 62 -10.09 -1.93 -19.29
N ASP A 63 -10.55 -1.48 -18.13
CA ASP A 63 -9.74 -0.77 -17.14
C ASP A 63 -8.57 -1.65 -16.63
N ALA A 64 -8.80 -2.97 -16.47
CA ALA A 64 -7.76 -3.92 -16.07
C ALA A 64 -6.71 -4.15 -17.16
N GLU A 65 -7.12 -4.21 -18.42
CA GLU A 65 -6.20 -4.32 -19.57
C GLU A 65 -5.30 -3.09 -19.68
N GLU A 66 -5.88 -1.89 -19.57
CA GLU A 66 -5.13 -0.64 -19.61
C GLU A 66 -4.17 -0.52 -18.41
N CYS A 67 -4.59 -0.98 -17.24
CA CYS A 67 -3.71 -1.11 -16.08
C CYS A 67 -2.52 -2.03 -16.37
N GLY A 68 -2.75 -3.19 -17.00
CA GLY A 68 -1.68 -4.10 -17.40
C GLY A 68 -0.62 -3.45 -18.29
N LYS A 69 -1.04 -2.65 -19.28
CA LYS A 69 -0.13 -1.91 -20.16
C LYS A 69 0.73 -0.92 -19.38
N ARG A 70 0.12 -0.11 -18.50
CA ARG A 70 0.84 0.86 -17.66
C ARG A 70 1.90 0.20 -16.77
N ILE A 71 1.59 -0.98 -16.20
CA ILE A 71 2.56 -1.75 -15.39
C ILE A 71 3.73 -2.19 -16.27
N ARG A 72 3.44 -2.77 -17.43
CA ARG A 72 4.48 -3.23 -18.37
C ARG A 72 5.39 -2.08 -18.79
N GLU A 73 4.81 -0.96 -19.20
CA GLU A 73 5.56 0.24 -19.59
C GLU A 73 6.48 0.72 -18.46
N MET A 74 6.02 0.66 -17.22
CA MET A 74 6.84 1.04 -16.06
C MET A 74 8.02 0.10 -15.84
N ILE A 75 7.80 -1.21 -15.94
CA ILE A 75 8.87 -2.20 -15.79
C ILE A 75 9.88 -2.09 -16.95
N GLU A 76 9.41 -1.86 -18.17
CA GLU A 76 10.28 -1.75 -19.35
C GLU A 76 11.16 -0.49 -19.33
N LYS A 77 10.73 0.59 -18.66
CA LYS A 77 11.55 1.81 -18.46
C LYS A 77 12.85 1.55 -17.71
N ASP A 78 12.92 0.48 -16.92
CA ASP A 78 14.14 0.09 -16.19
C ASP A 78 15.23 -0.47 -17.11
N LYS A 79 14.87 -0.82 -18.35
CA LYS A 79 15.75 -1.41 -19.39
C LYS A 79 16.42 -2.72 -18.98
N ALA A 80 15.99 -3.34 -17.88
CA ALA A 80 16.46 -4.66 -17.46
C ALA A 80 16.00 -5.73 -18.45
N GLN A 81 16.90 -6.58 -18.95
CA GLN A 81 16.51 -7.58 -19.96
C GLN A 81 15.82 -8.81 -19.39
N ASN A 82 16.11 -9.15 -18.12
CA ASN A 82 15.64 -10.37 -17.45
C ASN A 82 14.49 -10.11 -16.46
N TRP A 83 13.74 -9.01 -16.60
CA TRP A 83 12.62 -8.73 -15.70
C TRP A 83 11.55 -9.83 -15.78
N LYS A 84 10.96 -10.13 -14.63
CA LYS A 84 9.83 -11.06 -14.47
C LYS A 84 8.74 -10.44 -13.59
N VAL A 85 7.53 -10.95 -13.72
CA VAL A 85 6.39 -10.56 -12.88
C VAL A 85 5.88 -11.78 -12.11
N TYR A 86 5.65 -11.59 -10.81
CA TYR A 86 5.01 -12.56 -9.93
C TYR A 86 3.66 -12.00 -9.47
N PHE A 87 2.58 -12.72 -9.73
CA PHE A 87 1.24 -12.27 -9.36
C PHE A 87 0.76 -12.95 -8.08
N TYR A 88 0.30 -12.15 -7.12
CA TYR A 88 -0.58 -12.58 -6.05
C TYR A 88 -2.01 -12.11 -6.35
N VAL A 89 -3.00 -12.97 -6.12
CA VAL A 89 -4.40 -12.65 -6.41
C VAL A 89 -5.33 -13.19 -5.35
N SER A 90 -6.29 -12.39 -4.94
CA SER A 90 -7.39 -12.84 -4.09
C SER A 90 -8.23 -13.92 -4.81
N PRO A 91 -8.80 -14.90 -4.10
CA PRO A 91 -9.63 -15.96 -4.71
C PRO A 91 -10.97 -15.47 -5.28
N TYR A 92 -11.30 -14.18 -5.14
CA TYR A 92 -12.58 -13.64 -5.60
C TYR A 92 -12.63 -13.57 -7.13
N ARG A 93 -13.81 -13.83 -7.71
CA ARG A 93 -13.94 -13.88 -9.18
C ARG A 93 -13.57 -12.57 -9.84
N ARG A 94 -13.89 -11.43 -9.21
CA ARG A 94 -13.49 -10.10 -9.67
C ARG A 94 -11.99 -9.87 -9.72
N THR A 95 -11.23 -10.29 -8.71
CA THR A 95 -9.76 -10.17 -8.72
C THR A 95 -9.13 -11.10 -9.74
N VAL A 96 -9.66 -12.31 -9.90
CA VAL A 96 -9.22 -13.24 -10.92
C VAL A 96 -9.48 -12.69 -12.33
N ASP A 97 -10.63 -12.07 -12.56
CA ASP A 97 -10.94 -11.43 -13.84
C ASP A 97 -10.06 -10.18 -14.07
N THR A 98 -9.78 -9.37 -13.03
CA THR A 98 -8.81 -8.25 -13.12
C THR A 98 -7.43 -8.76 -13.51
N LEU A 99 -6.96 -9.86 -12.91
CA LEU A 99 -5.67 -10.45 -13.23
C LEU A 99 -5.62 -10.96 -14.68
N LYS A 100 -6.71 -11.51 -15.22
CA LYS A 100 -6.78 -11.89 -16.64
C LYS A 100 -6.60 -10.68 -17.55
N GLY A 101 -7.25 -9.56 -17.24
CA GLY A 101 -7.10 -8.30 -17.98
C GLY A 101 -5.66 -7.79 -17.95
N ILE A 102 -5.08 -7.67 -16.75
CA ILE A 102 -3.68 -7.26 -16.55
C ILE A 102 -2.72 -8.18 -17.29
N GLY A 103 -2.94 -9.50 -17.19
CA GLY A 103 -2.09 -10.52 -17.79
C GLY A 103 -1.98 -10.45 -19.32
N LYS A 104 -2.97 -9.87 -20.01
CA LYS A 104 -2.93 -9.68 -21.48
C LYS A 104 -1.77 -8.78 -21.93
N ALA A 105 -1.28 -7.89 -21.07
CA ALA A 105 -0.16 -7.04 -21.39
C ALA A 105 1.19 -7.79 -21.40
N PHE A 106 1.25 -8.98 -20.78
CA PHE A 106 2.50 -9.71 -20.53
C PHE A 106 2.60 -10.98 -21.36
N GLU A 107 3.79 -11.22 -21.92
CA GLU A 107 4.12 -12.51 -22.50
C GLU A 107 4.25 -13.59 -21.42
N ARG A 108 3.86 -14.84 -21.72
CA ARG A 108 3.99 -15.95 -20.77
C ARG A 108 5.42 -16.13 -20.26
N SER A 109 6.41 -15.89 -21.12
CA SER A 109 7.84 -15.94 -20.77
C SER A 109 8.21 -14.98 -19.65
N ARG A 110 7.51 -13.85 -19.50
CA ARG A 110 7.75 -12.81 -18.49
C ARG A 110 7.03 -13.07 -17.17
N ILE A 111 6.05 -13.96 -17.14
CA ILE A 111 5.29 -14.32 -15.95
C ILE A 111 6.01 -15.45 -15.22
N ALA A 112 6.57 -15.16 -14.05
CA ALA A 112 7.23 -16.17 -13.22
C ALA A 112 6.19 -17.14 -12.63
N VAL A 113 5.20 -16.60 -11.92
CA VAL A 113 4.16 -17.38 -11.23
C VAL A 113 2.89 -16.54 -11.10
N MET A 114 1.75 -17.22 -11.04
CA MET A 114 0.48 -16.67 -10.56
C MET A 114 0.04 -17.49 -9.36
N ARG A 115 -0.16 -16.84 -8.22
CA ARG A 115 -0.50 -17.47 -6.95
C ARG A 115 -1.78 -16.89 -6.38
N GLU A 116 -2.75 -17.75 -6.18
CA GLU A 116 -3.94 -17.42 -5.40
C GLU A 116 -3.57 -17.34 -3.92
N GLU A 117 -4.08 -16.31 -3.23
CA GLU A 117 -3.80 -16.06 -1.82
C GLU A 117 -5.08 -15.68 -1.08
N SER A 118 -5.51 -16.55 -0.16
CA SER A 118 -6.71 -16.36 0.66
C SER A 118 -6.63 -15.16 1.60
N ARG A 119 -5.42 -14.76 2.01
CA ARG A 119 -5.20 -13.58 2.85
C ARG A 119 -5.50 -12.26 2.14
N LEU A 120 -5.67 -12.28 0.81
CA LEU A 120 -6.01 -11.09 0.00
C LEU A 120 -7.52 -10.90 -0.19
N ARG A 121 -8.38 -11.57 0.58
CA ARG A 121 -9.84 -11.39 0.48
C ARG A 121 -10.28 -10.02 0.98
N GLU A 122 -11.39 -9.53 0.46
CA GLU A 122 -12.07 -8.34 1.01
C GLU A 122 -12.68 -8.67 2.36
N GLN A 123 -12.86 -7.66 3.21
CA GLN A 123 -13.60 -7.78 4.47
C GLN A 123 -14.94 -8.46 4.24
N ASP A 124 -15.19 -9.52 5.00
CA ASP A 124 -16.49 -10.16 4.99
C ASP A 124 -17.50 -9.26 5.74
N PHE A 125 -18.54 -8.84 5.04
CA PHE A 125 -19.63 -8.09 5.66
C PHE A 125 -20.63 -9.00 6.35
N GLY A 126 -20.53 -10.33 6.26
CA GLY A 126 -21.49 -11.31 6.73
C GLY A 126 -22.54 -11.67 5.68
N ASN A 127 -23.40 -12.65 5.99
CA ASN A 127 -24.47 -13.15 5.11
C ASN A 127 -25.64 -12.15 5.00
N PHE A 128 -25.46 -10.99 4.38
CA PHE A 128 -26.53 -9.99 4.26
C PHE A 128 -27.15 -9.97 2.86
N GLN A 129 -28.41 -10.39 2.78
CA GLN A 129 -29.26 -10.28 1.59
C GLN A 129 -30.21 -9.07 1.62
N ASP A 130 -30.18 -8.26 2.69
CA ASP A 130 -30.99 -7.04 2.84
C ASP A 130 -30.14 -5.78 2.64
N ARG A 131 -30.47 -4.98 1.62
CA ARG A 131 -29.76 -3.73 1.29
C ARG A 131 -29.98 -2.62 2.31
N GLU A 132 -31.18 -2.51 2.89
CA GLU A 132 -31.49 -1.44 3.83
C GLU A 132 -30.71 -1.64 5.12
N LYS A 133 -30.67 -2.89 5.61
CA LYS A 133 -29.79 -3.26 6.72
C LYS A 133 -28.33 -2.95 6.41
N MET A 134 -27.82 -3.36 5.24
CA MET A 134 -26.44 -3.08 4.84
C MET A 134 -26.14 -1.57 4.78
N ARG A 135 -27.11 -0.75 4.37
CA ARG A 135 -26.98 0.71 4.34
C ARG A 135 -26.86 1.29 5.75
N LEU A 136 -27.71 0.83 6.67
CA LEU A 136 -27.66 1.25 8.08
C LEU A 136 -26.34 0.86 8.73
N GLU A 137 -25.89 -0.38 8.57
CA GLU A 137 -24.60 -0.85 9.11
C GLU A 137 -23.42 -0.04 8.54
N LYS A 138 -23.45 0.28 7.24
CA LYS A 138 -22.43 1.16 6.62
C LYS A 138 -22.44 2.57 7.21
N SER A 139 -23.61 3.13 7.51
CA SER A 139 -23.74 4.42 8.18
C SER A 139 -23.23 4.36 9.62
N MET A 140 -23.58 3.32 10.38
CA MET A 140 -23.06 3.10 11.74
C MET A 140 -21.54 2.95 11.76
N ARG A 141 -20.97 2.24 10.78
CA ARG A 141 -19.52 2.12 10.62
C ARG A 141 -18.83 3.47 10.49
N MET A 142 -19.42 4.41 9.75
CA MET A 142 -18.84 5.75 9.59
C MET A 142 -18.84 6.54 10.90
N LEU A 143 -19.83 6.32 11.77
CA LEU A 143 -19.90 6.96 13.09
C LEU A 143 -18.97 6.31 14.11
N TYR A 144 -18.83 4.98 14.07
CA TYR A 144 -18.03 4.22 15.04
C TYR A 144 -16.52 4.27 14.73
N GLY A 145 -16.15 4.32 13.45
CA GLY A 145 -14.79 4.16 12.97
C GLY A 145 -14.63 2.87 12.17
N ARG A 146 -13.98 2.97 11.00
CA ARG A 146 -13.90 1.89 10.01
C ARG A 146 -12.99 0.74 10.46
N PHE A 147 -12.02 1.01 11.33
CA PHE A 147 -11.01 0.03 11.74
C PHE A 147 -11.56 -1.00 12.73
N PHE A 148 -12.29 -0.53 13.76
CA PHE A 148 -12.79 -1.38 14.85
C PHE A 148 -14.24 -1.83 14.68
N PHE A 149 -15.02 -1.20 13.80
CA PHE A 149 -16.40 -1.60 13.59
C PHE A 149 -16.47 -3.02 13.01
N ARG A 150 -17.22 -3.89 13.70
CA ARG A 150 -17.45 -5.28 13.29
C ARG A 150 -18.87 -5.42 12.76
N PHE A 151 -19.01 -5.89 11.53
CA PHE A 151 -20.33 -6.20 10.98
C PHE A 151 -20.93 -7.43 11.70
N PRO A 152 -22.26 -7.48 11.91
CA PRO A 152 -22.86 -8.65 12.54
C PRO A 152 -22.64 -9.90 11.66
N ASN A 153 -22.08 -10.98 12.23
CA ASN A 153 -21.63 -12.17 11.50
C ASN A 153 -20.58 -11.91 10.41
N GLY A 154 -19.88 -10.78 10.46
CA GLY A 154 -18.79 -10.43 9.56
C GLY A 154 -17.51 -10.09 10.32
N GLU A 155 -16.61 -9.42 9.62
CA GLU A 155 -15.29 -9.03 10.10
C GLU A 155 -15.23 -7.53 10.42
N SER A 156 -14.26 -7.15 11.25
CA SER A 156 -13.74 -5.79 11.37
C SER A 156 -12.44 -5.65 10.56
N ALA A 157 -12.00 -4.43 10.26
CA ALA A 157 -10.71 -4.25 9.58
C ALA A 157 -9.53 -4.74 10.45
N ALA A 158 -9.68 -4.68 11.77
CA ALA A 158 -8.72 -5.24 12.73
C ALA A 158 -8.58 -6.78 12.63
N ASP A 159 -9.64 -7.49 12.23
CA ASP A 159 -9.55 -8.95 12.01
C ASP A 159 -8.76 -9.27 10.74
N VAL A 160 -8.99 -8.49 9.67
CA VAL A 160 -8.25 -8.60 8.40
C VAL A 160 -6.76 -8.25 8.58
N TYR A 161 -6.41 -7.42 9.58
CA TYR A 161 -5.04 -6.98 9.86
C TYR A 161 -4.07 -8.11 10.27
N GLN A 162 -4.58 -9.26 10.73
CA GLN A 162 -3.74 -10.30 11.32
C GLN A 162 -2.87 -11.06 10.32
N GLU A 163 -3.28 -11.19 9.05
CA GLU A 163 -2.55 -12.02 8.07
C GLU A 163 -2.26 -11.27 6.77
N THR A 164 -1.03 -10.77 6.60
CA THR A 164 -0.62 -10.11 5.34
C THR A 164 0.49 -10.85 4.62
N LEU A 165 0.65 -10.55 3.33
CA LEU A 165 1.75 -11.03 2.49
C LEU A 165 3.15 -10.53 2.90
N LYS A 166 3.25 -9.66 3.92
CA LYS A 166 4.51 -9.01 4.28
C LYS A 166 5.63 -10.02 4.56
N SER A 167 5.36 -11.07 5.33
CA SER A 167 6.36 -12.08 5.67
C SER A 167 6.86 -12.85 4.43
N ASP A 168 5.96 -13.25 3.53
CA ASP A 168 6.35 -13.96 2.30
C ASP A 168 7.18 -13.07 1.37
N ILE A 169 6.88 -11.77 1.32
CA ILE A 169 7.64 -10.78 0.55
C ILE A 169 9.01 -10.55 1.20
N ASP A 170 9.08 -10.36 2.52
CA ASP A 170 10.33 -10.13 3.26
C ASP A 170 11.29 -11.33 3.13
N VAL A 171 10.78 -12.56 3.20
CA VAL A 171 11.58 -13.80 3.08
C VAL A 171 11.97 -14.10 1.62
N GLY A 172 11.24 -13.54 0.65
CA GLY A 172 11.52 -13.79 -0.77
C GLY A 172 10.88 -15.07 -1.31
N ARG A 173 9.75 -15.52 -0.74
CA ARG A 173 9.06 -16.79 -1.09
C ARG A 173 8.45 -16.80 -2.50
N PHE A 174 8.75 -15.80 -3.30
CA PHE A 174 8.41 -15.68 -4.72
C PHE A 174 9.56 -16.13 -5.64
N GLN A 175 10.70 -16.55 -5.08
CA GLN A 175 11.85 -17.10 -5.82
C GLN A 175 12.36 -18.39 -5.17
N PRO A 176 12.92 -19.33 -5.96
CA PRO A 176 13.61 -20.49 -5.41
C PRO A 176 14.82 -20.08 -4.55
N PRO A 177 15.15 -20.84 -3.48
CA PRO A 177 16.39 -20.65 -2.76
C PRO A 177 17.60 -20.80 -3.70
N GLY A 178 18.56 -19.88 -3.63
CA GLY A 178 19.78 -19.90 -4.46
C GLY A 178 19.66 -19.22 -5.84
N GLU A 179 18.45 -19.10 -6.39
CA GLU A 179 18.21 -18.43 -7.68
C GLU A 179 17.45 -17.12 -7.47
N ARG A 180 18.19 -16.04 -7.16
CA ARG A 180 17.60 -14.71 -6.94
C ARG A 180 17.79 -13.82 -8.17
N ASN A 181 16.70 -13.59 -8.90
CA ASN A 181 16.59 -12.52 -9.87
C ASN A 181 16.22 -11.20 -9.15
N SER A 182 17.07 -10.19 -9.30
CA SER A 182 16.86 -8.85 -8.73
C SER A 182 15.77 -8.04 -9.44
N ASN A 183 15.39 -8.45 -10.65
CA ASN A 183 14.43 -7.77 -11.52
C ASN A 183 13.05 -8.45 -11.50
N ILE A 184 12.66 -9.01 -10.35
CA ILE A 184 11.30 -9.50 -10.13
C ILE A 184 10.41 -8.38 -9.62
N ASN A 185 9.27 -8.22 -10.27
CA ASN A 185 8.21 -7.30 -9.88
C ASN A 185 7.03 -8.08 -9.31
N LEU A 186 6.51 -7.66 -8.15
CA LEU A 186 5.35 -8.29 -7.54
C LEU A 186 4.10 -7.49 -7.89
N VAL A 187 3.03 -8.17 -8.32
CA VAL A 187 1.72 -7.56 -8.60
C VAL A 187 0.69 -8.22 -7.70
N ILE A 188 0.10 -7.46 -6.79
CA ILE A 188 -0.89 -7.90 -5.81
C ILE A 188 -2.27 -7.39 -6.22
N VAL A 189 -3.12 -8.28 -6.70
CA VAL A 189 -4.49 -7.97 -7.12
C VAL A 189 -5.45 -8.29 -5.97
N SER A 190 -5.94 -7.25 -5.30
CA SER A 190 -6.72 -7.33 -4.06
C SER A 190 -7.87 -6.31 -4.04
N HIS A 191 -8.40 -6.00 -2.86
CA HIS A 191 -9.56 -5.14 -2.65
C HIS A 191 -9.23 -3.90 -1.83
N GLY A 192 -10.19 -2.99 -1.69
CA GLY A 192 -9.95 -1.63 -1.21
C GLY A 192 -9.61 -1.57 0.27
N LEU A 193 -10.33 -2.30 1.12
CA LEU A 193 -9.98 -2.35 2.54
C LEU A 193 -8.68 -3.14 2.75
N THR A 194 -8.57 -4.31 2.13
CA THR A 194 -7.39 -5.18 2.24
C THR A 194 -6.11 -4.46 1.85
N LEU A 195 -6.13 -3.63 0.79
CA LEU A 195 -4.98 -2.82 0.39
C LEU A 195 -4.61 -1.77 1.45
N ARG A 196 -5.60 -1.08 2.03
CA ARG A 196 -5.33 -0.10 3.10
C ARG A 196 -4.77 -0.78 4.35
N VAL A 197 -5.33 -1.93 4.72
CA VAL A 197 -4.85 -2.80 5.81
C VAL A 197 -3.42 -3.28 5.55
N PHE A 198 -3.11 -3.65 4.30
CA PHE A 198 -1.76 -4.02 3.89
C PHE A 198 -0.78 -2.85 4.10
N LEU A 199 -1.14 -1.62 3.70
CA LEU A 199 -0.29 -0.44 3.85
C LEU A 199 -0.06 -0.05 5.32
N ILE A 200 -1.11 0.02 6.15
CA ILE A 200 -0.93 0.28 7.60
C ILE A 200 -0.04 -0.79 8.24
N ARG A 201 -0.21 -2.06 7.89
CA ARG A 201 0.62 -3.15 8.43
C ARG A 201 2.06 -3.08 7.95
N TRP A 202 2.27 -2.72 6.69
CA TRP A 202 3.60 -2.59 6.09
C TRP A 202 4.37 -1.45 6.76
N TYR A 203 3.72 -0.31 6.89
CA TYR A 203 4.31 0.96 7.27
C TYR A 203 4.15 1.33 8.74
N LYS A 204 3.47 0.49 9.52
CA LYS A 204 3.25 0.67 10.96
C LYS A 204 2.53 1.98 11.29
N TRP A 205 1.61 2.37 10.43
CA TRP A 205 0.78 3.55 10.66
C TRP A 205 -0.18 3.35 11.83
N THR A 206 -0.63 4.46 12.41
CA THR A 206 -1.62 4.45 13.49
C THR A 206 -3.02 4.17 12.94
N VAL A 207 -3.95 3.78 13.82
CA VAL A 207 -5.36 3.61 13.45
C VAL A 207 -5.95 4.92 12.93
N GLU A 208 -5.61 6.05 13.57
CA GLU A 208 -6.04 7.38 13.11
C GLU A 208 -5.57 7.69 11.70
N GLN A 209 -4.30 7.40 11.39
CA GLN A 209 -3.76 7.54 10.04
C GLN A 209 -4.53 6.66 9.04
N PHE A 210 -4.87 5.42 9.39
CA PHE A 210 -5.70 4.56 8.55
C PHE A 210 -7.11 5.12 8.33
N GLU A 211 -7.71 5.72 9.36
CA GLU A 211 -9.01 6.40 9.27
C GLU A 211 -8.97 7.65 8.38
N GLY A 212 -7.80 8.23 8.13
CA GLY A 212 -7.61 9.28 7.13
C GLY A 212 -7.52 8.78 5.68
N ILE A 213 -7.18 7.51 5.45
CA ILE A 213 -6.94 7.00 4.10
C ILE A 213 -8.25 6.86 3.32
N ASN A 214 -8.26 7.46 2.13
CA ASN A 214 -9.37 7.39 1.17
C ASN A 214 -9.42 6.01 0.50
N ASN A 215 -10.60 5.61 0.04
CA ASN A 215 -10.66 4.48 -0.86
C ASN A 215 -9.96 4.84 -2.17
N PHE A 216 -8.97 4.05 -2.56
CA PHE A 216 -8.33 4.22 -3.85
C PHE A 216 -9.33 3.99 -4.98
N GLY A 217 -9.18 4.74 -6.08
CA GLY A 217 -10.04 4.64 -7.24
C GLY A 217 -10.07 3.23 -7.86
N ASN A 218 -11.08 2.96 -8.68
CA ASN A 218 -11.12 1.73 -9.46
C ASN A 218 -9.92 1.66 -10.41
N ALA A 219 -9.26 0.49 -10.52
CA ALA A 219 -8.03 0.32 -11.31
C ALA A 219 -6.89 1.29 -10.94
N SER A 220 -6.95 1.92 -9.76
CA SER A 220 -5.82 2.68 -9.25
C SER A 220 -4.71 1.71 -8.85
N MET A 221 -3.48 2.12 -9.10
CA MET A 221 -2.28 1.36 -8.79
C MET A 221 -1.51 2.07 -7.68
N VAL A 222 -1.21 1.35 -6.60
CA VAL A 222 -0.28 1.82 -5.58
C VAL A 222 1.04 1.08 -5.76
N VAL A 223 2.06 1.80 -6.21
CA VAL A 223 3.42 1.30 -6.40
C VAL A 223 4.27 1.55 -5.15
N MET A 224 4.85 0.48 -4.60
CA MET A 224 5.90 0.54 -3.60
C MET A 224 7.21 0.13 -4.26
N GLU A 225 8.24 0.96 -4.17
CA GLU A 225 9.55 0.69 -4.77
C GLU A 225 10.64 0.72 -3.70
N ARG A 226 11.63 -0.18 -3.83
CA ARG A 226 12.80 -0.15 -2.93
C ARG A 226 13.59 1.12 -3.16
N GLY A 227 13.70 1.95 -2.13
CA GLY A 227 14.56 3.12 -2.11
C GLY A 227 16.04 2.76 -2.02
N TYR A 228 16.88 3.78 -2.03
CA TYR A 228 18.34 3.69 -1.94
C TYR A 228 18.83 2.98 -0.67
N GLY A 229 18.10 3.10 0.44
CA GLY A 229 18.39 2.39 1.68
C GLY A 229 17.96 0.91 1.68
N GLY A 230 17.19 0.46 0.67
CA GLY A 230 16.72 -0.91 0.53
C GLY A 230 15.35 -1.20 1.15
N ARG A 231 14.73 -0.22 1.83
CA ARG A 231 13.33 -0.26 2.29
C ARG A 231 12.37 0.17 1.18
N TYR A 232 11.13 -0.30 1.24
CA TYR A 232 10.10 0.09 0.27
C TYR A 232 9.47 1.43 0.63
N SER A 233 9.47 2.37 -0.30
CA SER A 233 8.79 3.67 -0.17
C SER A 233 7.79 3.87 -1.30
N LEU A 234 6.69 4.56 -0.98
CA LEU A 234 5.69 4.99 -1.95
C LEU A 234 6.15 6.22 -2.72
N SER A 235 6.92 7.10 -2.07
CA SER A 235 7.32 8.38 -2.65
C SER A 235 8.42 8.29 -3.70
N ILE A 236 8.94 7.09 -3.99
CA ILE A 236 9.81 6.87 -5.16
C ILE A 236 9.00 7.03 -6.44
N HIS A 237 7.73 6.61 -6.42
CA HIS A 237 6.89 6.59 -7.60
C HIS A 237 5.77 7.65 -7.56
N HIS A 238 5.15 7.86 -6.39
CA HIS A 238 4.00 8.79 -6.26
C HIS A 238 4.46 10.18 -5.88
N THR A 239 3.79 11.20 -6.43
CA THR A 239 4.03 12.59 -6.03
C THR A 239 3.39 12.90 -4.68
N GLU A 240 3.82 13.98 -4.03
CA GLU A 240 3.21 14.41 -2.77
C GLU A 240 1.72 14.70 -2.92
N GLU A 241 1.31 15.30 -4.04
CA GLU A 241 -0.08 15.59 -4.36
C GLU A 241 -0.92 14.30 -4.45
N GLU A 242 -0.42 13.28 -5.15
CA GLU A 242 -1.10 11.98 -5.25
C GLU A 242 -1.25 11.30 -3.88
N LEU A 243 -0.21 11.37 -3.04
CA LEU A 243 -0.26 10.83 -1.68
C LEU A 243 -1.29 11.57 -0.80
N ARG A 244 -1.44 12.89 -0.99
CA ARG A 244 -2.47 13.69 -0.32
C ARG A 244 -3.87 13.34 -0.81
N GLU A 245 -4.05 13.09 -2.10
CA GLU A 245 -5.32 12.61 -2.66
C GLU A 245 -5.73 11.24 -2.09
N PHE A 246 -4.75 10.37 -1.81
CA PHE A 246 -4.96 9.11 -1.08
C PHE A 246 -5.34 9.30 0.40
N GLY A 247 -5.28 10.53 0.92
CA GLY A 247 -5.62 10.86 2.31
C GLY A 247 -4.45 10.70 3.28
N PHE A 248 -3.20 10.75 2.79
CA PHE A 248 -2.04 10.62 3.67
C PHE A 248 -1.79 11.94 4.41
N SER A 249 -1.56 11.84 5.72
CA SER A 249 -1.18 12.99 6.54
C SER A 249 0.24 13.46 6.21
N ASN A 250 0.58 14.69 6.63
CA ASN A 250 1.94 15.23 6.50
C ASN A 250 2.98 14.29 7.12
N GLU A 251 2.68 13.73 8.29
CA GLU A 251 3.57 12.82 9.00
C GLU A 251 3.84 11.54 8.20
N MET A 252 2.80 10.98 7.56
CA MET A 252 2.93 9.80 6.71
C MET A 252 3.83 10.09 5.51
N ILE A 253 3.66 11.26 4.87
CA ILE A 253 4.45 11.69 3.71
C ILE A 253 5.91 11.91 4.09
N ILE A 254 6.17 12.62 5.20
CA ILE A 254 7.52 12.86 5.71
C ILE A 254 8.22 11.52 6.00
N ASP A 255 7.53 10.58 6.67
CA ASP A 255 8.10 9.26 6.89
C ASP A 255 8.41 8.56 5.56
N ARG A 256 7.56 8.67 4.53
CA ARG A 256 7.85 8.06 3.22
C ARG A 256 9.07 8.63 2.53
N GLU A 257 9.32 9.93 2.64
CA GLU A 257 10.57 10.53 2.15
C GLU A 257 11.78 9.96 2.88
N TRP A 258 11.70 9.86 4.21
CA TRP A 258 12.76 9.25 5.01
C TRP A 258 13.02 7.77 4.63
N GLN A 259 11.96 6.99 4.39
CA GLN A 259 12.04 5.58 3.99
C GLN A 259 12.79 5.36 2.67
N LYS A 260 12.94 6.36 1.80
CA LYS A 260 13.76 6.25 0.58
C LYS A 260 15.22 5.94 0.90
N TYR A 261 15.74 6.48 2.00
CA TYR A 261 17.16 6.43 2.35
C TYR A 261 17.43 5.49 3.52
N ALA A 262 16.42 5.19 4.34
CA ALA A 262 16.54 4.36 5.52
C ALA A 262 16.91 2.90 5.21
N ARG A 263 17.85 2.35 5.98
CA ARG A 263 18.26 0.95 5.93
C ARG A 263 17.28 0.05 6.66
N PRO A 264 17.18 -1.25 6.29
CA PRO A 264 16.40 -2.21 7.06
C PRO A 264 16.83 -2.22 8.53
N GLY A 265 15.87 -2.09 9.45
CA GLY A 265 16.11 -2.05 10.89
C GLY A 265 16.29 -0.65 11.50
N GLU A 266 16.50 0.39 10.69
CA GLU A 266 16.55 1.76 11.21
C GLU A 266 15.17 2.25 11.67
N LEU A 267 15.16 3.01 12.78
CA LEU A 267 13.98 3.64 13.34
C LEU A 267 13.99 5.14 13.04
N ASN A 268 12.83 5.68 12.70
CA ASN A 268 12.64 7.11 12.52
C ASN A 268 12.34 7.75 13.89
N TYR A 269 13.38 8.20 14.59
CA TYR A 269 13.24 8.83 15.92
C TYR A 269 12.62 10.24 15.84
N ASP A 270 12.70 10.89 14.68
CA ASP A 270 12.08 12.19 14.42
C ASP A 270 10.60 12.07 14.02
N CYS A 271 10.04 10.85 14.05
CA CYS A 271 8.63 10.61 13.78
C CYS A 271 7.75 11.27 14.86
N PRO A 272 6.85 12.20 14.50
CA PRO A 272 6.06 12.98 15.46
C PRO A 272 5.28 12.15 16.48
N THR A 273 4.86 10.93 16.11
CA THR A 273 4.11 10.04 16.99
C THR A 273 4.90 9.59 18.22
N LEU A 274 6.24 9.52 18.18
CA LEU A 274 7.03 9.02 19.31
C LEU A 274 7.13 10.07 20.44
N ASN A 275 7.16 11.36 20.07
CA ASN A 275 7.27 12.48 21.01
C ASN A 275 5.90 12.96 21.53
N SER A 276 4.79 12.47 20.95
CA SER A 276 3.43 12.92 21.28
C SER A 276 2.82 12.26 22.52
N PHE A 277 3.16 11.00 22.83
CA PHE A 277 2.49 10.26 23.91
C PHE A 277 2.93 10.67 25.32
N PHE A 278 4.14 11.20 25.44
CA PHE A 278 4.73 11.54 26.73
C PHE A 278 5.09 13.03 26.74
N THR A 279 4.05 13.86 26.85
CA THR A 279 4.18 15.33 26.87
C THR A 279 5.01 15.86 28.05
N HIS A 280 5.18 15.07 29.10
CA HIS A 280 5.96 15.42 30.29
C HIS A 280 7.48 15.41 30.08
N PHE A 281 8.00 14.79 29.01
CA PHE A 281 9.44 14.85 28.71
C PHE A 281 9.87 16.18 28.06
N GLY A 282 8.92 17.05 27.69
CA GLY A 282 9.21 18.36 27.08
C GLY A 282 9.78 19.42 28.04
N GLU A 283 9.75 19.19 29.36
CA GLU A 283 10.22 20.18 30.35
C GLU A 283 11.69 20.01 30.76
N ASP A 284 12.30 18.84 30.53
CA ASP A 284 13.66 18.54 30.99
C ASP A 284 14.76 18.78 29.93
N ALA A 285 14.38 18.91 28.65
CA ALA A 285 15.35 19.20 27.58
C ALA A 285 15.92 20.64 27.63
N GLY A 286 15.23 21.56 28.32
CA GLY A 286 15.69 22.95 28.50
C GLY A 286 16.76 23.12 29.59
N LYS A 287 16.90 22.17 30.53
CA LYS A 287 17.86 22.27 31.65
C LYS A 287 19.23 21.67 31.35
N ALA A 288 19.35 20.83 30.32
CA ALA A 288 20.63 20.22 29.95
C ALA A 288 21.57 21.19 29.18
N VAL A 289 21.05 22.29 28.63
CA VAL A 289 21.85 23.29 27.90
C VAL A 289 22.50 24.31 28.84
N GLU A 290 21.95 24.50 30.05
CA GLU A 290 22.44 25.50 31.03
C GLU A 290 23.56 24.99 31.95
N LEU A 291 23.89 23.71 31.89
CA LEU A 291 25.00 23.10 32.66
C LEU A 291 26.26 22.84 31.84
N ALA A 292 26.28 23.26 30.57
CA ALA A 292 27.41 23.13 29.66
C ALA A 292 27.87 24.49 29.06
N SER A 293 27.57 25.59 29.75
CA SER A 293 28.06 26.94 29.46
C SER A 293 28.88 27.49 30.61
#